data_AF-A0A6G6YF24-F1
#
_entry.id   AF-A0A6G6YF24-F1
#
_cell.length_a   1.000
_cell.length_b   1.000
_cell.length_c   1.000
_cell.angle_alpha   90.00
_cell.angle_beta   90.00
_cell.angle_gamma   90.00
#
_symmetry.space_group_name_H-M   'P 1'
#
loop_
_entity.id
_entity.type
_entity.pdbx_description
1 polymer ?
#
loop_
_entity_poly.entity_id
_entity_poly.type
_entity_poly.pdbx_seq_one_letter_code
_entity_poly.pdbx_strand_id
1 'polypeptide(L)'
;MVFSHEVRTFQACGSDKLYWISDQTGKIKDVYSQLTKDQKSYTPIFVEIQAEDQGKSNDGFSAKYESVYHVTNLLEAKLVTENDCH
;
A
#
# COMPACT_ATOMS: atom_id res chain seq x y z
N MET A 1 -6.10 -4.40 -2.18
CA MET A 1 -5.11 -3.31 -1.94
C MET A 1 -4.78 -2.63 -3.26
N VAL A 2 -4.56 -1.31 -3.26
CA VAL A 2 -4.30 -0.49 -4.45
C VAL A 2 -3.10 0.41 -4.17
N PHE A 3 -2.02 0.27 -4.95
CA PHE A 3 -0.81 1.08 -4.84
C PHE A 3 -0.74 2.04 -6.03
N SER A 4 -0.61 3.34 -5.77
CA SER A 4 -0.47 4.38 -6.81
C SER A 4 0.84 5.15 -6.64
N HIS A 5 1.42 5.60 -7.77
CA HIS A 5 2.82 5.99 -7.92
C HIS A 5 3.29 7.15 -7.01
N GLU A 6 2.40 7.99 -6.51
CA GLU A 6 2.77 9.21 -5.77
C GLU A 6 2.32 9.19 -4.30
N VAL A 7 1.46 8.23 -3.94
CA VAL A 7 0.86 8.16 -2.61
C VAL A 7 0.73 6.70 -2.24
N ARG A 8 1.52 6.25 -1.27
CA ARG A 8 1.46 4.89 -0.74
C ARG A 8 0.25 4.77 0.18
N THR A 9 -0.94 4.76 -0.40
CA THR A 9 -2.19 4.62 0.35
C THR A 9 -2.58 3.16 0.43
N PHE A 10 -3.13 2.76 1.57
CA PHE A 10 -3.68 1.45 1.80
C PHE A 10 -5.17 1.55 2.02
N GLN A 11 -5.91 0.75 1.27
CA GLN A 11 -7.32 0.53 1.49
C GLN A 11 -7.52 -0.96 1.76
N ALA A 12 -8.08 -1.26 2.94
CA ALA A 12 -8.45 -2.62 3.31
C ALA A 12 -9.65 -3.09 2.47
N CYS A 13 -9.64 -4.34 2.03
CA CYS A 13 -10.78 -4.92 1.32
C CYS A 13 -12.03 -4.85 2.21
N GLY A 14 -13.16 -4.41 1.65
CA GLY A 14 -14.41 -4.20 2.39
C GLY A 14 -14.44 -2.95 3.28
N SER A 15 -13.41 -2.10 3.25
CA SER A 15 -13.38 -0.83 3.96
C SER A 15 -13.21 0.35 3.00
N ASP A 16 -13.90 1.45 3.31
CA ASP A 16 -13.70 2.75 2.64
C ASP A 16 -12.54 3.55 3.27
N LYS A 17 -11.90 2.98 4.31
CA LYS A 17 -10.83 3.63 5.05
C LYS A 17 -9.53 3.59 4.28
N LEU A 18 -8.94 4.77 4.10
CA LEU A 18 -7.63 4.98 3.51
C LEU A 18 -6.60 5.28 4.60
N TYR A 19 -5.50 4.55 4.54
CA TYR A 19 -4.38 4.66 5.46
C TYR A 19 -3.11 5.05 4.70
N TRP A 20 -2.17 5.70 5.38
CA TRP A 20 -0.88 6.02 4.79
C TRP A 20 0.14 4.93 5.11
N ILE A 21 0.88 4.46 4.11
CA ILE A 21 1.96 3.50 4.28
C ILE A 21 3.31 4.17 4.06
N SER A 22 4.16 4.07 5.07
CA SER A 22 5.58 4.39 4.95
C SER A 22 6.38 3.10 4.82
N ASP A 23 6.81 2.78 3.59
CA ASP A 23 7.74 1.67 3.34
C ASP A 23 9.19 2.16 3.39
N GLN A 24 9.90 1.83 4.47
CA GLN A 24 11.33 2.09 4.60
C GLN A 24 12.19 0.95 4.05
N THR A 25 11.59 -0.20 3.73
CA THR A 25 12.32 -1.39 3.27
C THR A 25 12.71 -1.30 1.80
N GLY A 26 11.97 -0.52 1.00
CA GLY A 26 12.15 -0.40 -0.45
C GLY A 26 11.67 -1.63 -1.24
N LYS A 27 11.36 -2.74 -0.57
CA LYS A 27 10.94 -4.01 -1.19
C LYS A 27 9.62 -3.87 -1.93
N ILE A 28 8.66 -3.12 -1.38
CA ILE A 28 7.36 -2.93 -2.02
C ILE A 28 7.53 -2.25 -3.38
N LYS A 29 8.39 -1.24 -3.46
CA LYS A 29 8.64 -0.52 -4.72
C LYS A 29 9.26 -1.44 -5.77
N ASP A 30 10.18 -2.29 -5.35
CA ASP A 30 10.84 -3.25 -6.24
C ASP A 30 9.84 -4.26 -6.80
N VAL A 31 9.08 -4.92 -5.92
CA VAL A 31 8.08 -5.91 -6.35
C VAL A 31 6.96 -5.27 -7.15
N TYR A 32 6.51 -4.06 -6.79
CA TYR A 32 5.56 -3.30 -7.59
C TYR A 32 6.10 -3.07 -9.01
N SER A 33 7.33 -2.57 -9.13
CA SER A 33 7.94 -2.33 -10.43
C SER A 33 8.10 -3.62 -11.25
N GLN A 34 8.34 -4.76 -10.62
CA GLN A 34 8.43 -6.05 -11.30
C GLN A 34 7.06 -6.52 -11.78
N LEU A 35 6.03 -6.45 -10.93
CA LEU A 35 4.67 -6.89 -11.24
C LEU A 35 3.99 -6.01 -12.30
N THR A 36 4.25 -4.70 -12.28
CA THR A 36 3.63 -3.74 -13.20
C THR A 36 4.51 -3.38 -14.39
N LYS A 37 5.67 -4.04 -14.59
CA LYS A 37 6.63 -3.71 -15.65
C LYS A 37 6.01 -3.71 -17.05
N ASP A 38 5.12 -4.65 -17.30
CA ASP A 38 4.41 -4.86 -18.57
C ASP A 38 2.95 -4.39 -18.53
N GLN A 39 2.55 -3.71 -17.44
CA GLN A 39 1.19 -3.23 -17.24
C GLN A 39 1.11 -1.71 -17.45
N LYS A 40 -0.11 -1.18 -17.62
CA LYS A 40 -0.32 0.27 -17.65
C LYS A 40 0.17 0.89 -16.34
N SER A 41 0.73 2.11 -16.45
CA SER A 41 1.00 2.95 -15.28
C SER A 41 -0.26 3.02 -14.40
N TYR A 42 -0.07 3.02 -13.08
CA TYR A 42 -1.15 3.03 -12.06
C TYR A 42 -1.94 1.70 -11.93
N THR A 43 -1.31 0.57 -12.23
CA THR A 43 -1.95 -0.74 -11.99
C THR A 43 -1.99 -1.07 -10.49
N PRO A 44 -3.17 -1.27 -9.90
CA PRO A 44 -3.29 -1.72 -8.53
C PRO A 44 -2.69 -3.12 -8.35
N ILE A 45 -1.93 -3.30 -7.27
CA ILE A 45 -1.46 -4.61 -6.83
C ILE A 45 -1.98 -4.90 -5.43
N PHE A 46 -2.25 -6.17 -5.17
CA PHE A 46 -2.48 -6.66 -3.82
C PHE A 46 -1.12 -6.89 -3.15
N VAL A 47 -0.90 -6.34 -1.95
CA VAL A 47 0.22 -6.77 -1.11
C VAL A 47 -0.24 -7.11 0.30
N GLU A 48 0.39 -8.12 0.87
CA GLU A 48 0.27 -8.48 2.27
C GLU A 48 1.56 -8.07 2.97
N ILE A 49 1.44 -7.26 4.00
CA ILE A 49 2.57 -6.65 4.70
C ILE A 49 2.35 -6.73 6.20
N GLN A 50 3.45 -6.81 6.94
CA GLN A 50 3.44 -6.48 8.36
C GLN A 50 3.82 -5.02 8.50
N ALA A 51 2.98 -4.28 9.22
CA ALA A 51 3.23 -2.89 9.52
C ALA A 51 2.89 -2.57 10.97
N GLU A 52 3.63 -1.63 11.52
CA GLU A 52 3.39 -1.08 12.86
C GLU A 52 2.55 0.19 12.73
N ASP A 53 1.45 0.27 13.48
CA ASP A 53 0.65 1.48 13.58
C ASP A 53 1.46 2.55 14.32
N GLN A 54 1.75 3.65 13.62
CA GLN A 54 2.40 4.83 14.19
C GLN A 54 1.35 5.86 14.65
N GLY A 55 0.06 5.50 14.59
CA GLY A 55 -1.05 6.40 14.85
C GLY A 55 -1.18 7.49 13.78
N LYS A 56 -2.02 8.49 14.09
CA LYS A 56 -2.26 9.62 13.20
C LYS A 56 -1.05 10.55 13.18
N SER A 57 -0.53 10.83 11.98
CA SER A 57 0.48 11.87 11.82
C SER A 57 -0.18 13.25 11.90
N ASN A 58 0.47 14.20 12.59
CA ASN A 58 0.04 15.60 12.63
C ASN A 58 0.81 16.47 11.63
N ASP A 59 1.74 15.89 10.86
CA ASP A 59 2.66 16.62 10.00
C ASP A 59 2.61 16.14 8.53
N GLY A 60 2.58 17.10 7.60
CA GLY A 60 2.62 16.87 6.15
C GLY A 60 1.37 16.24 5.51
N PHE A 61 1.55 15.61 4.35
CA PHE A 61 0.49 14.95 3.58
C PHE A 61 -0.15 13.74 4.28
N SER A 62 0.48 13.23 5.35
CA SER A 62 -0.01 12.08 6.11
C SER A 62 -1.13 12.45 7.09
N ALA A 63 -1.30 13.74 7.41
CA ALA A 63 -2.29 14.21 8.39
C ALA A 63 -3.76 14.08 7.92
N LYS A 64 -3.99 13.91 6.62
CA LYS A 64 -5.31 13.69 6.03
C LYS A 64 -5.80 12.24 6.10
N TYR A 65 -4.97 11.31 6.56
CA TYR A 65 -5.30 9.89 6.70
C TYR A 65 -5.64 9.54 8.14
N GLU A 66 -6.36 8.42 8.35
CA GLU A 66 -6.74 7.99 9.71
C GLU A 66 -5.51 7.65 10.57
N SER A 67 -4.55 6.92 10.00
CA SER A 67 -3.30 6.53 10.64
C SER A 67 -2.19 6.33 9.61
N VAL A 68 -0.95 6.41 10.10
CA VAL A 68 0.27 6.02 9.37
C VAL A 68 0.70 4.64 9.83
N TYR A 69 0.95 3.76 8.87
CA TYR A 69 1.51 2.44 9.08
C TYR A 69 2.94 2.39 8.56
N HIS A 70 3.86 1.93 9.40
CA HIS A 70 5.26 1.70 9.03
C HIS A 70 5.45 0.25 8.62
N VAL A 71 5.81 0.00 7.37
CA VAL A 71 6.05 -1.37 6.88
C VAL A 71 7.35 -1.89 7.48
N THR A 72 7.26 -2.98 8.21
CA THR A 72 8.41 -3.71 8.74
C THR A 72 8.76 -4.90 7.86
N ASN A 73 7.76 -5.55 7.26
CA ASN A 73 7.99 -6.70 6.40
C ASN A 73 6.98 -6.80 5.25
N LEU A 74 7.44 -7.28 4.10
CA LEU A 74 6.59 -7.66 2.96
C LEU A 74 6.41 -9.17 2.98
N LEU A 75 5.16 -9.63 3.12
CA LEU A 75 4.81 -11.04 3.15
C LEU A 75 4.51 -11.55 1.74
N GLU A 76 3.60 -10.88 1.03
CA GLU A 76 3.17 -11.27 -0.32
C GLU A 76 2.90 -10.04 -1.19
N ALA A 77 3.08 -10.16 -2.49
CA ALA A 77 2.64 -9.15 -3.46
C ALA A 77 2.25 -9.83 -4.78
N LYS A 78 1.09 -9.46 -5.32
CA LYS A 78 0.51 -10.02 -6.54
C LYS A 78 -0.38 -9.01 -7.24
N LEU A 79 -0.68 -9.23 -8.52
CA LEU A 79 -1.66 -8.40 -9.24
C LEU A 79 -3.02 -8.56 -8.57
N VAL A 80 -3.76 -7.46 -8.40
CA VAL A 80 -5.11 -7.53 -7.83
C VAL A 80 -6.01 -8.33 -8.78
N THR A 81 -6.74 -9.30 -8.25
CA THR A 81 -7.79 -10.02 -8.97
C THR A 81 -9.15 -9.67 -8.38
N GLU A 82 -10.23 -9.87 -9.15
CA GLU A 82 -11.59 -9.58 -8.68
C GLU A 82 -11.93 -10.33 -7.37
N ASN A 83 -11.30 -11.48 -7.12
CA ASN A 83 -11.51 -12.26 -5.90
C ASN A 83 -10.72 -11.81 -4.67
N ASP A 84 -9.74 -10.90 -4.79
CA ASP A 84 -8.90 -10.53 -3.63
C ASP A 84 -9.61 -9.65 -2.61
N CYS A 85 -10.75 -9.07 -2.95
CA CYS A 85 -11.57 -8.24 -2.06
C CYS A 85 -13.04 -8.71 -1.95
N HIS A 86 -13.32 -9.99 -2.26
CA HIS A 86 -14.67 -10.57 -2.24
C HIS A 86 -15.05 -11.21 -0.90
#